data_AF-A0A1I6QDU6-F1
#
_entry.id   AF-A0A1I6QDU6-F1
#
_cell.length_a   1.000
_cell.length_b   1.000
_cell.length_c   1.000
_cell.angle_alpha   90.00
_cell.angle_beta   90.00
_cell.angle_gamma   90.00
#
_symmetry.space_group_name_H-M   'P 1'
#
loop_
_entity.id
_entity.type
_entity.pdbx_description
1 polymer ?
#
loop_
_entity_poly.entity_id
_entity_poly.type
_entity_poly.pdbx_seq_one_letter_code
_entity_poly.pdbx_strand_id
1 'polypeptide(L)'
;MIYLGGLIFATSCQTDKNERNDPTLLIAIISKNEQQISLLEETIKSAQHDSAQILLDKWQDTLHEDIKTIKALALNPLYQESKANIVETLKDYQQLVKNAYPTLLHTHANKKDKDLAQKQVNYTHQQMTQIFNDLANRIEASYPK
;
A
#
# COMPACT_ATOMS: atom_id res chain seq x y z
N MET A 1 -12.50 -12.54 7.31
CA MET A 1 -11.06 -12.56 6.97
C MET A 1 -10.96 -12.54 5.47
N ILE A 2 -10.53 -11.43 4.88
CA ILE A 2 -10.17 -11.40 3.46
C ILE A 2 -8.68 -11.74 3.46
N TYR A 3 -8.33 -12.85 2.83
CA TYR A 3 -6.95 -13.18 2.47
C TYR A 3 -6.51 -12.10 1.49
N LEU A 4 -5.77 -11.10 1.95
CA LEU A 4 -4.89 -10.31 1.09
C LEU A 4 -3.89 -11.34 0.55
N GLY A 5 -4.22 -11.90 -0.62
CA GLY A 5 -3.40 -12.89 -1.29
C GLY A 5 -2.03 -12.26 -1.50
N GLY A 6 -1.08 -12.63 -0.65
CA GLY A 6 0.27 -12.10 -0.72
C GLY A 6 0.77 -12.32 -2.14
N LEU A 7 1.36 -11.28 -2.74
CA LEU A 7 2.13 -11.46 -3.96
C LEU A 7 3.24 -12.47 -3.65
N ILE A 8 3.00 -13.74 -3.99
CA ILE A 8 4.03 -14.76 -3.94
C ILE A 8 4.91 -14.53 -5.16
N PHE A 9 5.90 -13.65 -5.01
CA PHE A 9 7.05 -13.67 -5.89
C PHE A 9 7.79 -14.98 -5.63
N ALA A 10 7.77 -15.88 -6.60
CA ALA A 10 8.62 -17.06 -6.58
C ALA A 10 10.09 -16.60 -6.60
N THR A 11 10.69 -16.41 -5.42
CA THR A 11 12.12 -16.17 -5.30
C THR A 11 12.83 -17.48 -5.59
N SER A 12 13.30 -17.65 -6.83
CA SER A 12 14.34 -18.65 -7.08
C SER A 12 15.57 -18.22 -6.30
N CYS A 13 15.87 -18.98 -5.26
CA CYS A 13 17.09 -18.85 -4.46
C CYS A 13 18.30 -19.09 -5.36
N GLN A 14 18.94 -18.03 -5.86
CA GLN A 14 20.32 -18.06 -6.32
C GLN A 14 20.94 -16.68 -6.07
N THR A 15 21.62 -16.59 -4.93
CA THR A 15 22.38 -15.43 -4.49
C THR A 15 23.66 -15.33 -5.31
N ASP A 16 23.63 -14.56 -6.40
CA ASP A 16 24.85 -14.10 -7.06
C ASP A 16 25.20 -12.68 -6.58
N LYS A 17 26.42 -12.54 -6.07
CA LYS A 17 26.99 -11.33 -5.45
C LYS A 17 27.35 -10.26 -6.49
N ASN A 18 26.37 -9.78 -7.25
CA ASN A 18 26.45 -8.54 -8.01
C ASN A 18 25.41 -7.55 -7.45
N GLU A 19 25.83 -6.80 -6.43
CA GLU A 19 25.09 -5.88 -5.55
C GLU A 19 24.44 -4.64 -6.24
N ARG A 20 23.91 -4.76 -7.46
CA ARG A 20 23.15 -3.69 -8.14
C ARG A 20 21.78 -4.11 -8.71
N ASN A 21 21.37 -5.36 -8.53
CA ASN A 21 20.26 -5.96 -9.29
C ASN A 21 19.19 -6.67 -8.45
N ASP A 22 19.11 -6.43 -7.13
CA ASP A 22 18.17 -7.16 -6.27
C ASP A 22 16.85 -6.39 -6.08
N PRO A 23 15.71 -6.88 -6.63
CA PRO A 23 14.39 -6.28 -6.42
C PRO A 23 13.83 -6.51 -5.00
N THR A 24 14.56 -7.15 -4.09
CA THR A 24 14.12 -7.42 -2.70
C THR A 24 13.63 -6.16 -1.98
N LEU A 25 14.22 -4.99 -2.24
CA LEU A 25 13.74 -3.73 -1.65
C LEU A 25 12.36 -3.31 -2.18
N LEU A 26 12.07 -3.56 -3.47
CA LEU A 26 10.74 -3.32 -4.04
C LEU A 26 9.70 -4.21 -3.36
N ILE A 27 10.02 -5.49 -3.17
CA ILE A 27 9.16 -6.46 -2.47
C ILE A 27 8.93 -6.03 -1.01
N ALA A 28 10.00 -5.66 -0.30
CA ALA A 28 9.91 -5.24 1.09
C ALA A 28 9.01 -4.00 1.27
N ILE A 29 9.09 -3.03 0.36
CA ILE A 29 8.24 -1.83 0.41
C ILE A 29 6.78 -2.17 0.17
N ILE A 30 6.47 -3.07 -0.78
CA ILE A 30 5.09 -3.52 -1.02
C ILE A 30 4.54 -4.23 0.22
N SER A 31 5.26 -5.23 0.75
CA SER A 31 4.82 -5.98 1.93
C SER A 31 4.64 -5.10 3.17
N LYS A 32 5.50 -4.09 3.35
CA LYS A 32 5.35 -3.09 4.42
C LYS A 32 4.05 -2.29 4.25
N ASN A 33 3.72 -1.87 3.04
CA ASN A 33 2.49 -1.10 2.78
C ASN A 33 1.23 -1.98 2.92
N GLU A 34 1.27 -3.26 2.55
CA GLU A 34 0.20 -4.24 2.84
C GLU A 34 -0.07 -4.38 4.36
N GLN A 35 0.99 -4.41 5.16
CA GLN A 35 0.86 -4.47 6.62
C GLN A 35 0.22 -3.20 7.20
N GLN A 36 0.59 -2.02 6.69
CA GLN A 36 -0.02 -0.75 7.12
C GLN A 36 -1.51 -0.72 6.81
N ILE A 37 -1.93 -1.20 5.64
CA ILE A 37 -3.34 -1.33 5.27
C ILE A 37 -4.08 -2.20 6.28
N SER A 38 -3.54 -3.38 6.57
CA SER A 38 -4.15 -4.34 7.50
C SER A 38 -4.30 -3.76 8.92
N LEU A 39 -3.25 -3.10 9.41
CA LEU A 39 -3.25 -2.48 10.74
C LEU A 39 -4.27 -1.33 10.85
N LEU A 40 -4.33 -0.48 9.81
CA LEU A 40 -5.27 0.63 9.75
C LEU A 40 -6.72 0.13 9.71
N GLU A 41 -7.00 -0.94 8.97
CA GLU A 41 -8.31 -1.59 8.94
C GLU A 41 -8.73 -2.11 10.32
N GLU A 42 -7.84 -2.84 11.00
CA GLU A 42 -8.11 -3.35 12.34
C GLU A 42 -8.40 -2.22 13.32
N THR A 43 -7.63 -1.13 13.23
CA THR A 43 -7.76 0.03 14.12
C THR A 43 -9.09 0.76 13.91
N ILE A 44 -9.51 0.94 12.65
CA ILE A 44 -10.80 1.53 12.29
C ILE A 44 -11.97 0.63 12.73
N LYS A 45 -11.89 -0.68 12.47
CA LYS A 45 -12.90 -1.66 12.92
C LYS A 45 -13.03 -1.67 14.45
N SER A 46 -11.93 -1.44 15.16
CA SER A 46 -11.90 -1.36 16.63
C SER A 46 -12.36 -0.01 17.19
N ALA A 47 -12.81 0.92 16.34
CA ALA A 47 -13.24 2.26 16.72
C ALA A 47 -12.20 3.09 17.49
N GLN A 48 -10.90 2.81 17.28
CA GLN A 48 -9.80 3.55 17.91
C GLN A 48 -9.40 4.74 17.03
N HIS A 49 -10.25 5.75 16.95
CA HIS A 49 -10.11 6.84 15.96
C HIS A 49 -8.81 7.64 16.11
N ASP A 50 -8.40 7.96 17.34
CA ASP A 50 -7.15 8.69 17.59
C ASP A 50 -5.93 7.86 17.18
N SER A 51 -5.95 6.56 17.48
CA SER A 51 -4.91 5.61 17.04
C SER A 51 -4.86 5.52 15.51
N ALA A 52 -6.03 5.48 14.85
CA ALA A 52 -6.12 5.43 13.39
C ALA A 52 -5.56 6.71 12.74
N GLN A 53 -5.81 7.88 13.32
CA GLN A 53 -5.25 9.14 12.84
C GLN A 53 -3.72 9.14 12.96
N ILE A 54 -3.17 8.71 14.10
CA ILE A 54 -1.72 8.60 14.29
C ILE A 54 -1.08 7.63 13.28
N LEU A 55 -1.76 6.53 12.97
CA LEU A 55 -1.29 5.57 11.98
C LEU A 55 -1.32 6.15 10.57
N LEU A 56 -2.37 6.90 10.20
CA LEU A 56 -2.46 7.57 8.91
C LEU A 56 -1.34 8.58 8.71
N ASP A 57 -1.09 9.43 9.71
CA ASP A 57 -0.06 10.46 9.63
C ASP A 57 1.33 9.81 9.42
N LYS A 58 1.63 8.79 10.23
CA LYS A 58 2.87 8.00 10.09
C LYS A 58 2.99 7.29 8.74
N TRP A 59 1.87 6.75 8.25
CA TRP A 59 1.86 6.06 6.96
C TRP A 59 2.04 7.05 5.81
N GLN A 60 1.47 8.25 5.89
CA GLN A 60 1.67 9.30 4.90
C GLN A 60 3.14 9.73 4.79
N ASP A 61 3.83 9.89 5.92
CA ASP A 61 5.26 10.19 5.96
C ASP A 61 6.07 9.03 5.36
N THR A 62 5.71 7.81 5.74
CA THR A 62 6.32 6.58 5.21
C THR A 62 6.17 6.47 3.69
N LEU A 63 4.99 6.77 3.14
CA LEU A 63 4.74 6.73 1.70
C LEU A 63 5.63 7.73 0.94
N HIS A 64 5.80 8.94 1.48
CA HIS A 64 6.73 9.91 0.90
C HIS A 64 8.17 9.40 0.86
N GLU A 65 8.64 8.80 1.96
CA GLU A 65 9.99 8.25 2.06
C GLU A 65 10.20 7.04 1.15
N ASP A 66 9.24 6.12 1.11
CA ASP A 66 9.27 4.92 0.27
C ASP A 66 9.30 5.31 -1.22
N ILE A 67 8.48 6.29 -1.65
CA ILE A 67 8.50 6.82 -3.02
C ILE A 67 9.86 7.43 -3.36
N LYS A 68 10.43 8.24 -2.46
CA LYS A 68 11.73 8.88 -2.66
C LYS A 68 12.83 7.82 -2.79
N THR A 69 12.81 6.83 -1.90
CA THR A 69 13.74 5.72 -1.88
C THR A 69 13.70 4.96 -3.20
N ILE A 70 12.51 4.51 -3.62
CA ILE A 70 12.36 3.75 -4.87
C ILE A 70 12.82 4.57 -6.07
N LYS A 71 12.45 5.84 -6.17
CA LYS A 71 12.89 6.72 -7.26
C LYS A 71 14.42 6.82 -7.34
N ALA A 72 15.11 6.86 -6.19
CA ALA A 72 16.56 6.92 -6.11
C ALA A 72 17.25 5.57 -6.40
N LEU A 73 16.53 4.45 -6.39
CA LEU A 73 17.13 3.14 -6.67
C LEU A 73 17.64 3.05 -8.10
N ALA A 74 18.94 2.79 -8.23
CA ALA A 74 19.54 2.36 -9.48
C ALA A 74 19.28 0.86 -9.65
N LEU A 75 18.33 0.52 -10.52
CA LEU A 75 17.98 -0.85 -10.86
C LEU A 75 18.40 -1.18 -12.29
N ASN A 76 18.60 -2.47 -12.54
CA ASN A 76 18.70 -3.01 -13.90
C ASN A 76 17.55 -2.46 -14.78
N PRO A 77 17.80 -2.10 -16.06
CA PRO A 77 16.77 -1.69 -17.00
C PRO A 77 15.55 -2.62 -17.04
N LEU A 78 15.74 -3.92 -16.83
CA LEU A 78 14.67 -4.94 -16.79
C LEU A 78 13.62 -4.69 -15.69
N TYR A 79 13.95 -3.95 -14.63
CA TYR A 79 13.04 -3.67 -13.50
C TYR A 79 12.51 -2.23 -13.48
N GLN A 80 12.79 -1.42 -14.51
CA GLN A 80 12.38 -0.01 -14.54
C GLN A 80 10.86 0.15 -14.62
N GLU A 81 10.19 -0.75 -15.34
CA GLU A 81 8.73 -0.76 -15.43
C GLU A 81 8.09 -1.13 -14.09
N SER A 82 8.53 -2.22 -13.46
CA SER A 82 8.06 -2.61 -12.12
C SER A 82 8.30 -1.51 -11.09
N LYS A 83 9.46 -0.83 -11.15
CA LYS A 83 9.76 0.35 -10.33
C LYS A 83 8.77 1.48 -10.56
N ALA A 84 8.44 1.80 -11.82
CA ALA A 84 7.49 2.84 -12.15
C ALA A 84 6.08 2.51 -11.63
N ASN A 85 5.64 1.26 -11.83
CA ASN A 85 4.35 0.76 -11.36
C ASN A 85 4.22 0.85 -9.83
N ILE A 86 5.26 0.45 -9.09
CA ILE A 86 5.25 0.56 -7.62
C ILE A 86 5.19 2.03 -7.18
N VAL A 87 5.96 2.92 -7.83
CA VAL A 87 5.90 4.36 -7.53
C VAL A 87 4.51 4.94 -7.79
N GLU A 88 3.81 4.49 -8.82
CA GLU A 88 2.43 4.90 -9.11
C GLU A 88 1.48 4.42 -8.01
N THR A 89 1.54 3.14 -7.65
CA THR A 89 0.71 2.58 -6.57
C THR A 89 0.93 3.29 -5.23
N LEU A 90 2.18 3.58 -4.86
CA LEU A 90 2.45 4.32 -3.63
C LEU A 90 1.86 5.74 -3.66
N LYS A 91 1.80 6.39 -4.83
CA LYS A 91 1.11 7.69 -4.98
C LYS A 91 -0.40 7.53 -4.85
N ASP A 92 -0.97 6.45 -5.36
CA ASP A 92 -2.42 6.20 -5.23
C ASP A 92 -2.79 5.95 -3.75
N TYR A 93 -1.97 5.18 -3.03
CA TYR A 93 -2.10 5.07 -1.57
C TYR A 93 -1.99 6.43 -0.88
N GLN A 94 -1.01 7.24 -1.29
CA GLN A 94 -0.83 8.57 -0.73
C GLN A 94 -2.06 9.47 -0.94
N GLN A 95 -2.72 9.39 -2.10
CA GLN A 95 -3.95 10.12 -2.37
C GLN A 95 -5.11 9.61 -1.50
N LEU A 96 -5.27 8.30 -1.33
CA LEU A 96 -6.31 7.75 -0.46
C LEU A 96 -6.11 8.16 1.00
N VAL A 97 -4.88 8.02 1.51
CA VAL A 97 -4.52 8.39 2.89
C VAL A 97 -4.77 9.87 3.13
N LYS A 98 -4.45 10.73 2.16
CA LYS A 98 -4.63 12.18 2.30
C LYS A 98 -6.09 12.64 2.16
N ASN A 99 -6.87 12.02 1.27
CA ASN A 99 -8.17 12.57 0.86
C ASN A 99 -9.37 11.80 1.45
N ALA A 100 -9.30 10.47 1.49
CA ALA A 100 -10.44 9.62 1.84
C ALA A 100 -10.49 9.30 3.33
N TYR A 101 -9.35 8.92 3.92
CA TYR A 101 -9.29 8.48 5.32
C TYR A 101 -9.57 9.57 6.37
N PRO A 102 -9.15 10.84 6.21
CA PRO A 102 -9.50 11.89 7.17
C PRO A 102 -11.01 12.12 7.22
N THR A 103 -11.66 12.11 6.05
CA THR A 103 -13.12 12.20 5.92
C THR A 103 -13.79 11.01 6.62
N LEU A 104 -13.25 9.81 6.43
CA LEU A 104 -13.72 8.59 7.09
C LEU A 104 -13.71 8.71 8.61
N LEU A 105 -12.57 9.11 9.19
CA LEU A 105 -12.41 9.23 10.64
C LEU A 105 -13.34 10.31 11.21
N HIS A 106 -13.49 11.43 10.51
CA HIS A 106 -14.45 12.49 10.89
C HIS A 106 -15.91 12.01 10.87
N THR A 107 -16.34 11.29 9.83
CA THR A 107 -17.71 10.75 9.76
C THR A 107 -17.94 9.71 10.86
N HIS A 108 -16.98 8.80 11.08
CA HIS A 108 -17.12 7.75 12.08
C HIS A 108 -17.14 8.26 13.53
N ALA A 109 -16.38 9.32 13.82
CA ALA A 109 -16.39 9.99 15.12
C ALA A 109 -17.73 10.68 15.41
N ASN A 110 -18.37 11.26 14.37
CA ASN A 110 -19.69 11.88 14.46
C ASN A 110 -20.81 10.84 14.29
N LYS A 111 -21.08 10.09 15.38
CA LYS A 111 -22.04 8.97 15.50
C LYS A 111 -23.52 9.22 15.12
N LYS A 112 -23.86 10.27 14.38
CA LYS A 112 -25.25 10.59 14.00
C LYS A 112 -25.84 9.65 12.93
N ASP A 113 -25.00 8.97 12.14
CA ASP A 113 -25.46 7.99 11.16
C ASP A 113 -24.44 6.86 10.97
N LYS A 114 -24.62 5.78 11.76
CA LYS A 114 -23.72 4.61 11.77
C LYS A 114 -23.68 3.90 10.41
N ASP A 115 -24.79 3.93 9.67
CA ASP A 115 -24.90 3.26 8.37
C ASP A 115 -24.11 4.01 7.29
N LEU A 116 -24.19 5.34 7.29
CA LEU A 116 -23.38 6.17 6.38
C LEU A 116 -21.89 6.03 6.67
N ALA A 117 -21.50 6.05 7.95
CA ALA A 117 -20.13 5.83 8.38
C ALA A 117 -19.60 4.46 7.91
N GLN A 118 -20.39 3.41 8.13
CA GLN A 118 -20.02 2.05 7.71
C GLN A 118 -19.91 1.91 6.19
N LYS A 119 -20.80 2.52 5.41
CA LYS A 119 -20.72 2.53 3.95
C LYS A 119 -19.44 3.21 3.45
N GLN A 120 -19.05 4.32 4.06
CA GLN A 120 -17.79 5.00 3.72
C GLN A 120 -16.55 4.18 4.08
N VAL A 121 -16.58 3.42 5.19
CA VAL A 121 -15.50 2.46 5.52
C VAL A 121 -15.38 1.40 4.45
N ASN A 122 -16.50 0.78 4.09
CA ASN A 122 -16.51 -0.27 3.09
C ASN A 122 -16.02 0.26 1.73
N TYR A 123 -16.45 1.47 1.33
CA TYR A 123 -16.02 2.09 0.08
C TYR A 123 -14.52 2.44 0.06
N THR A 124 -14.00 3.03 1.14
CA THR A 124 -12.57 3.37 1.24
C THR A 124 -11.71 2.11 1.25
N HIS A 125 -12.17 1.06 1.93
CA HIS A 125 -11.53 -0.25 1.93
C HIS A 125 -11.54 -0.93 0.55
N GLN A 126 -12.63 -0.80 -0.21
CA GLN A 126 -12.70 -1.30 -1.59
C GLN A 126 -11.69 -0.60 -2.50
N GLN A 127 -11.55 0.73 -2.39
CA GLN A 127 -10.54 1.47 -3.16
C GLN A 127 -9.11 1.02 -2.83
N MET A 128 -8.83 0.79 -1.54
CA MET A 128 -7.52 0.31 -1.10
C MET A 128 -7.18 -1.07 -1.68
N THR A 129 -8.15 -1.98 -1.61
CA THR A 129 -8.03 -3.32 -2.20
C THR A 129 -7.85 -3.24 -3.71
N GLN A 130 -8.56 -2.34 -4.38
CA GLN A 130 -8.43 -2.16 -5.82
C GLN A 130 -7.03 -1.69 -6.22
N ILE A 131 -6.47 -0.70 -5.52
CA ILE A 131 -5.09 -0.22 -5.78
C ILE A 131 -4.08 -1.36 -5.63
N PHE A 132 -4.27 -2.22 -4.62
CA PHE A 132 -3.42 -3.39 -4.44
C PHE A 132 -3.53 -4.38 -5.60
N ASN A 133 -4.76 -4.73 -6.01
CA ASN A 133 -4.99 -5.63 -7.14
C ASN A 133 -4.44 -5.04 -8.45
N ASP A 134 -4.56 -3.74 -8.65
CA ASP A 134 -4.01 -3.04 -9.81
C ASP A 134 -2.48 -3.11 -9.81
N LEU A 135 -1.81 -2.99 -8.65
CA LEU A 135 -0.38 -3.22 -8.54
C LEU A 135 -0.01 -4.66 -8.93
N ALA A 136 -0.72 -5.65 -8.38
CA ALA A 136 -0.46 -7.06 -8.68
C ALA A 136 -0.52 -7.31 -10.20
N ASN A 137 -1.59 -6.85 -10.85
CA ASN A 137 -1.77 -6.96 -12.29
C ASN A 137 -0.68 -6.23 -13.09
N ARG A 138 -0.31 -5.02 -12.67
CA ARG A 138 0.75 -4.22 -13.32
C ARG A 138 2.13 -4.86 -13.18
N ILE A 139 2.42 -5.46 -12.01
CA ILE A 139 3.68 -6.16 -11.81
C ILE A 139 3.71 -7.43 -12.65
N GLU A 140 2.66 -8.27 -12.61
CA GLU A 140 2.57 -9.49 -13.43
C GLU A 140 2.77 -9.20 -14.92
N ALA A 141 2.20 -8.10 -15.41
CA ALA A 141 2.38 -7.66 -16.80
C ALA A 141 3.82 -7.19 -17.13
N SER A 142 4.55 -6.70 -16.13
CA SER A 142 5.90 -6.14 -16.30
C SER A 142 7.04 -7.17 -16.24
N TYR A 143 6.77 -8.42 -15.85
CA TYR A 143 7.78 -9.47 -15.86
C TYR A 143 7.98 -9.99 -17.30
N PRO A 144 9.22 -9.99 -17.83
CA PRO A 144 9.50 -10.62 -19.12
C PRO A 144 9.19 -12.13 -19.02
N LYS A 145 8.36 -12.62 -19.94
CA LYS A 145 8.08 -14.06 -20.13
C LYS A 145 9.28 -14.79 -20.74
#